data_AF-A0A842ML87-F1
#
_entry.id   AF-A0A842ML87-F1
#
_cell.length_a   1.000
_cell.length_b   1.000
_cell.length_c   1.000
_cell.angle_alpha   90.00
_cell.angle_beta   90.00
_cell.angle_gamma   90.00
#
_symmetry.space_group_name_H-M   'P 1'
#
loop_
_entity.id
_entity.type
_entity.pdbx_description
1 polymer ?
#
loop_
_entity_poly.entity_id
_entity_poly.type
_entity_poly.pdbx_seq_one_letter_code
_entity_poly.pdbx_strand_id
1 'polypeptide(L)' 'MKIDMKDVEYITETSVTIRGSRRRTTLPKYIVEKIELKDGDKIRWILFKDGSIYVMKVDYSISESEAMNRCW' A
#
# COMPACT_ATOMS: atom_id res chain seq x y z
N MET A 1 -14.16 5.16 2.74
CA MET A 1 -14.04 3.75 3.19
C MET A 1 -14.49 3.63 4.65
N LYS A 2 -15.27 2.61 5.03
CA LYS A 2 -15.53 2.29 6.45
C LYS A 2 -14.53 1.23 6.88
N ILE A 3 -13.79 1.48 7.97
CA ILE A 3 -12.85 0.52 8.55
C ILE A 3 -13.52 -0.08 9.77
N ASP A 4 -13.69 -1.41 9.82
CA ASP A 4 -14.11 -2.10 11.03
C ASP A 4 -12.89 -2.33 11.91
N MET A 5 -12.88 -1.73 13.10
CA MET A 5 -11.75 -1.80 14.04
C MET A 5 -11.46 -3.23 14.52
N LYS A 6 -12.41 -4.16 14.40
CA LYS A 6 -12.20 -5.58 14.73
C LYS A 6 -11.23 -6.27 13.78
N ASP A 7 -11.14 -5.78 12.55
CA ASP A 7 -10.27 -6.35 11.50
C ASP A 7 -8.91 -5.63 11.43
N VAL A 8 -8.63 -4.69 12.33
CA VAL A 8 -7.40 -3.89 12.32
C VAL A 8 -6.37 -4.45 13.29
N GLU A 9 -5.24 -4.93 12.74
CA GLU A 9 -4.11 -5.43 13.54
C GLU A 9 -3.18 -4.31 14.03
N TYR A 10 -3.01 -3.23 13.24
CA TYR A 10 -2.04 -2.18 13.54
C TYR A 10 -2.45 -0.83 12.95
N ILE A 11 -2.30 0.25 13.73
CA ILE A 11 -2.54 1.63 13.31
C ILE A 11 -1.35 2.49 13.73
N THR A 12 -0.86 3.29 12.81
CA THR A 12 0.13 4.33 13.11
C THR A 12 0.05 5.43 12.06
N GLU A 13 0.62 6.58 12.39
CA GLU A 13 0.70 7.74 11.51
C GLU A 13 2.17 7.98 11.13
N THR A 14 2.40 8.37 9.88
CA THR A 14 3.73 8.78 9.40
C THR A 14 3.61 10.10 8.67
N SER A 15 4.62 10.95 8.81
CA SER A 15 4.65 12.25 8.13
C SER A 15 5.24 12.12 6.73
N VAL A 16 4.62 12.78 5.75
CA VAL A 16 5.18 12.88 4.39
C VAL A 16 6.27 13.93 4.36
N THR A 17 7.41 13.60 3.76
CA THR A 17 8.48 14.57 3.48
C THR A 17 8.42 15.01 2.02
N ILE A 18 8.26 16.32 1.78
CA ILE A 18 8.25 16.93 0.44
C ILE A 18 9.49 17.82 0.29
N ARG A 19 10.37 17.47 -0.65
CA ARG A 19 11.58 18.26 -0.98
C ARG A 19 11.71 18.40 -2.50
N GLY A 20 11.36 19.58 -3.01
CA GLY A 20 11.29 19.82 -4.46
C GLY A 20 10.31 18.86 -5.13
N SER A 21 10.78 18.10 -6.12
CA SER A 21 9.96 17.09 -6.81
C SER A 21 9.88 15.73 -6.08
N ARG A 22 10.64 15.52 -5.00
CA ARG A 22 10.64 14.25 -4.26
C ARG A 22 9.56 14.27 -3.18
N ARG A 23 8.76 13.21 -3.15
CA ARG A 23 7.77 12.91 -2.11
C ARG A 23 8.12 11.55 -1.54
N ARG A 24 8.40 11.50 -0.24
CA ARG A 24 8.77 10.26 0.47
C ARG A 24 7.86 10.11 1.67
N THR A 25 7.44 8.88 1.90
CA THR A 25 6.89 8.46 3.19
C THR A 25 7.73 7.33 3.74
N THR A 26 7.79 7.24 5.06
CA THR A 26 8.44 6.12 5.74
C THR A 26 7.39 5.03 5.94
N LEU A 27 7.69 3.80 5.50
CA LEU A 27 6.85 2.67 5.86
C LEU A 27 7.14 2.26 7.31
N PRO A 28 6.13 2.11 8.18
CA PRO A 28 6.32 1.65 9.54
C PRO A 28 7.03 0.30 9.59
N LYS A 29 8.03 0.17 10.47
CA LYS A 29 8.82 -1.06 10.64
C LYS A 29 7.95 -2.31 10.81
N TYR A 30 6.93 -2.21 11.66
CA TYR A 30 6.00 -3.32 11.94
C TYR A 30 5.33 -3.84 10.66
N ILE A 31 4.86 -2.94 9.79
CA ILE A 31 4.23 -3.32 8.52
C ILE A 31 5.27 -4.00 7.61
N VAL A 32 6.46 -3.41 7.46
CA VAL A 32 7.53 -3.95 6.61
C VAL A 32 7.89 -5.38 7.01
N GLU A 33 8.02 -5.65 8.31
CA GLU A 33 8.32 -6.99 8.83
C GLU A 33 7.13 -7.94 8.67
N LYS A 34 5.91 -7.50 8.99
CA LYS A 34 4.70 -8.33 8.98
C LYS A 34 4.34 -8.86 7.59
N ILE A 35 4.50 -8.04 6.54
CA ILE A 35 4.20 -8.43 5.15
C ILE A 35 5.47 -8.73 4.33
N GLU A 36 6.60 -8.90 5.01
CA GLU A 36 7.90 -9.28 4.44
C GLU A 36 8.27 -8.42 3.21
N LEU A 37 8.16 -7.10 3.33
CA LEU A 37 8.57 -6.18 2.28
C LEU A 37 10.10 -6.15 2.19
N LYS A 38 10.62 -6.30 0.97
CA LYS A 38 12.05 -6.27 0.67
C LYS A 38 12.40 -5.10 -0.23
N ASP A 39 13.69 -4.79 -0.31
CA ASP A 39 14.17 -3.80 -1.27
C ASP A 39 13.81 -4.23 -2.70
N GLY A 40 13.30 -3.28 -3.49
CA GLY A 40 12.77 -3.54 -4.83
C GLY A 40 11.29 -3.96 -4.89
N ASP A 41 10.65 -4.32 -3.77
CA ASP A 41 9.21 -4.57 -3.75
C ASP A 41 8.42 -3.30 -4.08
N LYS A 42 7.24 -3.49 -4.70
CA LYS A 42 6.38 -2.39 -5.12
C LYS A 42 5.16 -2.25 -4.22
N ILE A 43 4.81 -1.00 -3.95
CA ILE A 43 3.59 -0.62 -3.26
C ILE A 43 2.65 0.06 -4.26
N ARG A 44 1.39 -0.37 -4.30
CA ARG A 44 0.34 0.25 -5.08
C ARG A 44 -0.40 1.26 -4.24
N TRP A 45 -0.55 2.46 -4.80
CA TRP A 45 -1.32 3.56 -4.25
C TRP A 45 -2.55 3.77 -5.11
N ILE A 46 -3.73 3.75 -4.50
CA ILE A 46 -5.01 4.00 -5.19
C ILE A 46 -5.61 5.25 -4.56
N LEU A 47 -5.80 6.29 -5.37
CA LEU A 47 -6.52 7.50 -4.98
C LEU A 47 -7.97 7.39 -5.43
N PHE A 48 -8.90 7.44 -4.48
CA PHE A 48 -10.32 7.46 -4.76
C PHE A 48 -10.82 8.89 -4.99
N LYS A 49 -11.97 9.03 -5.67
CA LYS A 49 -12.59 10.34 -5.95
C LYS A 49 -12.96 11.12 -4.69
N ASP A 50 -13.18 10.43 -3.57
CA ASP A 50 -13.47 11.03 -2.26
C ASP A 50 -12.21 11.54 -1.52
N GLY A 51 -11.03 11.41 -2.14
CA GLY A 51 -9.74 11.82 -1.58
C GLY A 51 -9.10 10.79 -0.64
N SER A 52 -9.77 9.66 -0.36
CA SER A 52 -9.18 8.58 0.42
C SER A 52 -8.10 7.84 -0.40
N ILE A 53 -7.10 7.31 0.30
CA ILE A 53 -5.99 6.57 -0.31
C ILE A 53 -6.02 5.15 0.25
N TYR A 54 -5.85 4.17 -0.64
CA TYR A 54 -5.59 2.80 -0.26
C TYR A 54 -4.19 2.39 -0.71
N VAL A 55 -3.47 1.70 0.17
CA VAL A 55 -2.07 1.32 -0.02
C VAL A 55 -1.97 -0.19 0.17
N MET A 56 -1.38 -0.90 -0.79
CA MET A 56 -1.20 -2.34 -0.72
C MET A 56 0.12 -2.79 -1.33
N LYS A 57 0.68 -3.91 -0.84
CA LYS A 57 1.79 -4.60 -1.49
C LYS A 57 1.33 -5.14 -2.84
N VAL A 58 2.22 -5.09 -3.84
CA VAL A 58 1.99 -5.72 -5.14
C VAL A 58 2.59 -7.12 -5.10
N ASP A 59 1.73 -8.14 -5.10
CA ASP A 59 2.16 -9.53 -5.22
C ASP A 59 2.11 -9.95 -6.70
N TYR A 60 3.23 -10.48 -7.19
CA TYR A 60 3.37 -10.98 -8.57
C TYR A 60 3.21 -12.51 -8.66
N SER A 61 2.74 -13.17 -7.60
CA SER A 61 2.57 -14.64 -7.56
C SER A 61 1.34 -15.16 -8.32
N ILE A 62 0.61 -14.27 -8.99
CA ILE A 62 -0.51 -14.62 -9.85
C ILE A 62 0.03 -14.81 -11.27
N SER A 63 -0.09 -16.02 -11.82
CA SER A 63 0.27 -16.31 -13.21
C SER A 63 -0.42 -15.30 -14.14
N GLU A 64 0.29 -14.89 -15.20
CA GLU A 64 -0.15 -13.85 -16.15
C GLU A 64 -1.57 -14.07 -16.71
N SER A 65 -2.07 -15.31 -16.65
CA SER A 65 -3.44 -15.71 -17.02
C SER A 65 -4.56 -15.10 -16.16
N GLU A 66 -4.34 -14.79 -14.89
CA GLU A 66 -5.38 -14.22 -14.00
C GLU A 66 -5.35 -12.68 -13.98
N ALA A 67 -4.19 -12.07 -14.27
CA ALA A 67 -4.04 -10.62 -14.36
C ALA A 67 -4.83 -10.01 -15.54
N MET A 68 -5.01 -10.77 -16.63
CA MET A 68 -5.79 -10.34 -17.81
C MET A 68 -7.31 -10.42 -17.61
N ASN A 69 -7.82 -11.18 -16.62
CA ASN A 69 -9.26 -11.38 -16.43
C ASN A 69 -9.91 -10.41 -15.43
N ARG A 70 -9.20 -9.37 -14.97
CA ARG A 70 -9.72 -8.36 -14.03
C ARG A 70 -9.56 -6.91 -14.50
N CYS A 71 -9.25 -6.68 -15.77
CA CYS A 71 -9.34 -5.36 -16.38
C CYS A 71 -10.70 -5.17 -17.07
N TRP A 72 -11.81 -5.20 -16.32
CA TRP A 72 -13.06 -4.44 -16.53
C TRP A 72 -13.84 -4.44 -15.21
#